data_AF-A8UJ61-F1
#
_entry.id   AF-A8UJ61-F1
#
_cell.length_a   1.000
_cell.length_b   1.000
_cell.length_c   1.000
_cell.angle_alpha   90.00
_cell.angle_beta   90.00
_cell.angle_gamma   90.00
#
_symmetry.space_group_name_H-M   'P 1'
#
loop_
_entity.id
_entity.type
_entity.pdbx_description
1 polymer ?
#
loop_
_entity_poly.entity_id
_entity_poly.type
_entity_poly.pdbx_seq_one_letter_code
_entity_poly.pdbx_strand_id
1 'polypeptide(L)'
;MELLEMYFWMIIIISGLLNLPLIFSSEDLKDKNRFKKYLKISFFIGVIGIVMLLTDWNYLCGYQCLVFTFSPFNTLLICKVVMILSKKITKKEGFHVSNKYQQFEAAHTELSDGIYQKNNGDLKYEVYYSWYTGFITITPITFSFTLLILIKEWTC
;
A
#
# COMPACT_ATOMS: atom_id res chain seq x y z
N MET A 1 27.73 -11.87 -15.44
CA MET A 1 26.37 -12.44 -15.48
C MET A 1 25.67 -12.25 -14.15
N GLU A 2 26.32 -12.52 -13.01
CA GLU A 2 25.74 -12.37 -11.67
C GLU A 2 25.31 -10.93 -11.28
N LEU A 3 26.03 -9.89 -11.73
CA LEU A 3 25.75 -8.52 -11.29
C LEU A 3 24.41 -7.97 -11.83
N LEU A 4 24.12 -8.21 -13.12
CA LEU A 4 22.86 -7.76 -13.76
C LEU A 4 21.64 -8.49 -13.21
N GLU A 5 21.79 -9.77 -12.88
CA GLU A 5 20.76 -10.58 -12.24
C GLU A 5 20.50 -10.12 -10.80
N MET A 6 21.57 -9.83 -10.04
CA MET A 6 21.44 -9.29 -8.69
C MET A 6 20.69 -7.96 -8.68
N TYR A 7 20.99 -7.05 -9.62
CA TYR A 7 20.27 -5.78 -9.74
C TYR A 7 18.79 -5.98 -10.10
N PHE A 8 18.48 -6.93 -10.98
CA PHE A 8 17.10 -7.30 -11.28
C PHE A 8 16.35 -7.71 -10.00
N TRP A 9 16.90 -8.65 -9.23
CA TRP A 9 16.27 -9.12 -8.00
C TRP A 9 16.16 -8.03 -6.94
N MET A 10 17.15 -7.14 -6.82
CA MET A 10 17.07 -5.97 -5.96
C MET A 10 15.88 -5.06 -6.32
N ILE A 11 15.67 -4.78 -7.61
CA ILE A 11 14.54 -3.95 -8.06
C ILE A 11 13.21 -4.59 -7.70
N ILE A 12 13.08 -5.91 -7.89
CA ILE A 12 11.88 -6.66 -7.54
C ILE A 12 11.61 -6.61 -6.03
N ILE A 13 12.63 -6.85 -5.20
CA ILE A 13 12.51 -6.79 -3.74
C ILE A 13 12.12 -5.39 -3.27
N ILE A 14 12.79 -4.35 -3.78
CA ILE A 14 12.47 -2.96 -3.45
C ILE A 14 11.03 -2.62 -3.85
N SER A 15 10.59 -3.05 -5.04
CA SER A 15 9.21 -2.85 -5.50
C SER A 15 8.22 -3.55 -4.56
N GLY A 16 8.52 -4.77 -4.13
CA GLY A 16 7.71 -5.49 -3.14
C GLY A 16 7.64 -4.78 -1.79
N LEU A 17 8.79 -4.34 -1.26
CA LEU A 17 8.89 -3.64 0.03
C LEU A 17 8.14 -2.30 0.03
N LEU A 18 8.08 -1.60 -1.10
CA LEU A 18 7.33 -0.35 -1.23
C LEU A 18 5.82 -0.50 -1.01
N ASN A 19 5.26 -1.71 -1.13
CA ASN A 19 3.85 -1.95 -0.80
C ASN A 19 3.55 -1.75 0.70
N LEU A 20 4.49 -2.12 1.59
CA LEU A 20 4.31 -2.01 3.03
C LEU A 20 4.07 -0.57 3.51
N PRO A 21 4.95 0.41 3.23
CA PRO A 21 4.71 1.78 3.64
C PRO A 21 3.45 2.37 2.97
N LEU A 22 3.06 1.93 1.78
CA LEU A 22 1.81 2.37 1.15
C LEU A 22 0.56 1.88 1.90
N ILE A 23 0.59 0.67 2.45
CA ILE A 23 -0.50 0.12 3.27
C ILE A 23 -0.54 0.80 4.64
N PHE A 24 0.61 0.96 5.30
CA PHE A 24 0.68 1.61 6.61
C PHE A 24 0.35 3.11 6.52
N SER A 25 0.83 3.82 5.51
CA SER A 25 0.48 5.22 5.22
C SER A 25 -0.84 5.38 4.46
N SER A 26 -1.76 4.40 4.56
CA SER A 26 -3.09 4.47 3.94
C SER A 26 -3.89 5.74 4.33
N GLU A 27 -3.60 6.34 5.48
CA GLU A 27 -4.21 7.61 5.90
C GLU A 27 -3.77 8.79 5.06
N ASP A 28 -2.48 8.83 4.66
CA ASP A 28 -1.95 9.86 3.76
C ASP A 28 -2.62 9.83 2.38
N LEU A 29 -3.16 8.67 1.99
CA LEU A 29 -3.90 8.51 0.73
C LEU A 29 -5.25 9.22 0.73
N LYS A 30 -5.74 9.71 1.88
CA LYS A 30 -6.95 10.56 1.95
C LYS A 30 -6.71 11.89 1.25
N ASP A 31 -5.53 12.47 1.39
CA ASP A 31 -5.13 13.71 0.73
C ASP A 31 -4.92 13.48 -0.78
N LYS A 32 -5.65 14.24 -1.60
CA LYS A 32 -5.60 14.16 -3.07
C LYS A 32 -4.21 14.49 -3.62
N ASN A 33 -3.51 15.45 -3.02
CA ASN A 33 -2.19 15.88 -3.50
C ASN A 33 -1.13 14.82 -3.20
N ARG A 34 -1.11 14.27 -1.98
CA ARG A 34 -0.22 13.16 -1.60
C ARG A 34 -0.50 11.92 -2.43
N PHE A 35 -1.77 11.55 -2.60
CA PHE A 35 -2.16 10.42 -3.44
C PHE A 35 -1.63 10.58 -4.88
N LYS A 36 -1.80 11.74 -5.51
CA LYS A 36 -1.30 11.99 -6.88
C LYS A 36 0.24 11.92 -6.96
N LYS A 37 0.94 12.35 -5.90
CA LYS A 37 2.41 12.23 -5.82
C LYS A 37 2.84 10.76 -5.75
N TYR A 38 2.25 9.97 -4.85
CA TYR A 38 2.56 8.54 -4.75
C TYR A 38 2.20 7.78 -6.04
N LEU A 39 1.05 8.09 -6.65
CA LEU A 39 0.64 7.51 -7.92
C LEU A 39 1.69 7.73 -9.02
N LYS A 40 2.23 8.95 -9.15
CA LYS A 40 3.28 9.26 -10.12
C LYS A 40 4.56 8.47 -9.87
N ILE A 41 5.00 8.37 -8.61
CA ILE A 41 6.22 7.64 -8.23
C ILE A 41 6.04 6.16 -8.54
N SER A 42 4.94 5.55 -8.10
CA SER A 42 4.66 4.13 -8.33
C SER A 42 4.46 3.81 -9.81
N PHE A 43 3.88 4.72 -10.58
CA PHE A 43 3.78 4.56 -12.04
C PHE A 43 5.17 4.56 -12.69
N PHE A 44 6.08 5.45 -12.27
CA PHE A 44 7.45 5.49 -12.79
C PHE A 44 8.21 4.18 -12.51
N ILE A 45 8.02 3.58 -11.34
CA ILE A 45 8.59 2.27 -11.00
C ILE A 45 8.05 1.18 -11.93
N GLY A 46 6.74 1.19 -12.23
CA GLY A 46 6.16 0.28 -13.21
C GLY A 46 6.76 0.46 -14.61
N VAL A 47 7.02 1.70 -15.04
CA VAL A 47 7.68 2.00 -16.31
C VAL A 47 9.09 1.40 -16.37
N ILE A 48 9.84 1.39 -15.26
CA ILE A 48 11.14 0.69 -15.19
C ILE A 48 10.97 -0.80 -15.51
N GLY A 49 9.92 -1.45 -15.00
CA GLY A 49 9.60 -2.84 -15.33
C GLY A 49 9.31 -3.06 -16.82
N ILE A 50 8.64 -2.13 -17.48
CA ILE A 50 8.42 -2.19 -18.94
C ILE A 50 9.76 -2.06 -19.69
N VAL A 51 10.64 -1.16 -19.27
CA VAL A 51 11.97 -1.02 -19.88
C VAL A 51 12.76 -2.32 -19.72
N MET A 52 12.75 -2.93 -18.52
CA MET A 52 13.42 -4.21 -18.26
C MET A 52 12.91 -5.32 -19.17
N LEU A 53 11.59 -5.36 -19.42
CA LEU A 53 10.97 -6.30 -20.36
C LEU A 53 11.44 -6.05 -21.80
N LEU A 54 11.45 -4.80 -22.25
CA LEU A 54 11.81 -4.44 -23.64
C LEU A 54 13.30 -4.65 -23.95
N THR A 55 14.16 -4.62 -22.94
CA THR A 55 15.60 -4.86 -23.08
C THR A 55 15.99 -6.33 -22.85
N ASP A 56 15.03 -7.25 -22.76
CA ASP A 56 15.21 -8.65 -22.36
C ASP A 56 16.03 -8.81 -21.05
N TRP A 57 15.93 -7.82 -20.17
CA TRP A 57 16.57 -7.80 -18.86
C TRP A 57 15.61 -8.30 -17.77
N ASN A 58 14.80 -9.31 -18.12
CA ASN A 58 13.87 -9.98 -17.23
C ASN A 58 14.30 -11.44 -17.01
N TYR A 59 14.69 -11.77 -15.79
CA TYR A 59 15.02 -13.15 -15.39
C TYR A 59 13.80 -13.94 -14.92
N LEU A 60 12.65 -13.27 -14.84
CA LEU A 60 11.33 -13.87 -14.64
C LEU A 60 10.56 -13.89 -15.96
N CYS A 61 9.49 -14.69 -15.99
CA CYS A 61 8.44 -14.54 -17.00
C CYS A 61 8.06 -13.05 -17.13
N GLY A 62 7.99 -12.53 -18.35
CA GLY A 62 7.82 -11.10 -18.59
C GLY A 62 6.63 -10.50 -17.85
N TYR A 63 5.52 -11.24 -17.80
CA TYR A 63 4.34 -10.86 -17.03
C TYR A 63 4.60 -10.78 -15.51
N GLN A 64 5.30 -11.76 -14.93
CA GLN A 64 5.60 -11.76 -13.49
C GLN A 64 6.45 -10.54 -13.12
N CYS A 65 7.42 -10.17 -13.97
CA CYS A 65 8.20 -8.95 -13.79
C CYS A 65 7.31 -7.69 -13.74
N LEU A 66 6.33 -7.58 -14.66
CA LEU A 66 5.38 -6.48 -14.67
C LEU A 66 4.51 -6.44 -13.42
N VAL A 67 4.01 -7.59 -12.94
CA VAL A 67 3.19 -7.63 -11.71
C VAL A 67 3.95 -7.11 -10.50
N PHE A 68 5.20 -7.54 -10.33
CA PHE A 68 6.01 -7.10 -9.20
C PHE A 68 6.36 -5.61 -9.27
N THR A 69 6.76 -5.13 -10.44
CA THR A 69 7.15 -3.72 -10.64
C THR A 69 5.96 -2.76 -10.57
N PHE A 70 4.77 -3.18 -11.04
CA PHE A 70 3.52 -2.42 -10.86
C PHE A 70 2.82 -2.67 -9.52
N SER A 71 3.33 -3.56 -8.65
CA SER A 71 2.68 -3.85 -7.37
C SER A 71 2.43 -2.61 -6.51
N PRO A 72 3.35 -1.63 -6.36
CA PRO A 72 3.08 -0.42 -5.57
C PRO A 72 1.94 0.42 -6.16
N PHE A 73 1.84 0.47 -7.48
CA PHE A 73 0.80 1.20 -8.19
C PHE A 73 -0.57 0.55 -8.00
N ASN A 74 -0.63 -0.77 -8.15
CA ASN A 74 -1.86 -1.53 -7.94
C ASN A 74 -2.32 -1.43 -6.47
N THR A 75 -1.39 -1.56 -5.52
CA THR A 75 -1.67 -1.40 -4.09
C THR A 75 -2.29 -0.04 -3.78
N LEU A 76 -1.73 1.05 -4.33
CA LEU A 76 -2.28 2.40 -4.18
C LEU A 76 -3.73 2.51 -4.66
N LEU A 77 -4.02 1.99 -5.85
CA LEU A 77 -5.36 2.04 -6.44
C LEU A 77 -6.36 1.23 -5.61
N ILE A 78 -5.98 0.02 -5.20
CA ILE A 78 -6.83 -0.86 -4.40
C ILE A 78 -7.13 -0.23 -3.06
N CYS A 79 -6.11 0.30 -2.36
CA CYS A 79 -6.31 1.03 -1.11
C CYS A 79 -7.29 2.19 -1.29
N LYS A 80 -7.14 2.98 -2.36
CA LYS A 80 -8.06 4.10 -2.66
C LYS A 80 -9.49 3.64 -2.91
N VAL A 81 -9.68 2.54 -3.63
CA VAL A 81 -10.98 1.94 -3.89
C VAL A 81 -11.62 1.44 -2.59
N VAL A 82 -10.88 0.71 -1.76
CA VAL A 82 -11.33 0.23 -0.44
C VAL A 82 -11.78 1.41 0.43
N MET A 83 -11.01 2.50 0.46
CA MET A 83 -11.37 3.72 1.20
C MET A 83 -12.70 4.32 0.73
N ILE A 84 -12.89 4.45 -0.58
CA ILE A 84 -14.11 5.03 -1.16
C ILE A 84 -15.32 4.12 -0.88
N LEU A 85 -15.17 2.81 -1.08
CA LEU A 85 -16.23 1.83 -0.83
C LEU A 85 -16.61 1.79 0.64
N SER A 86 -15.62 1.74 1.53
CA SER A 86 -15.86 1.76 2.97
C SER A 86 -16.63 3.01 3.40
N LYS A 87 -16.20 4.20 2.95
CA LYS A 87 -16.90 5.47 3.20
C LYS A 87 -18.34 5.46 2.67
N LYS A 88 -18.58 4.85 1.51
CA LYS A 88 -19.91 4.77 0.90
C LYS A 88 -20.86 3.82 1.67
N ILE A 89 -20.35 2.68 2.12
CA ILE A 89 -21.14 1.63 2.80
C ILE A 89 -21.48 2.05 4.23
N THR A 90 -20.49 2.50 5.01
CA THR A 90 -20.66 2.74 6.44
C THR A 90 -20.96 4.20 6.78
N LYS A 91 -20.87 5.11 5.79
CA LYS A 91 -20.95 6.57 5.95
C LYS A 91 -19.90 7.13 6.93
N LYS A 92 -18.89 6.35 7.29
CA LYS A 92 -17.81 6.72 8.23
C LYS A 92 -16.47 6.71 7.51
N GLU A 93 -15.55 7.55 7.94
CA GLU A 93 -14.19 7.47 7.42
C GLU A 93 -13.46 6.26 8.01
N GLY A 94 -12.73 5.52 7.18
CA GLY A 94 -11.86 4.45 7.65
C GLY A 94 -10.63 5.03 8.36
N PHE A 95 -10.19 4.35 9.41
CA PHE A 95 -9.00 4.69 10.20
C PHE A 95 -8.19 3.41 10.40
N HIS A 96 -6.87 3.49 10.22
CA HIS A 96 -6.01 2.31 10.33
C HIS A 96 -5.62 2.13 11.80
N VAL A 97 -6.03 1.04 12.43
CA VAL A 97 -5.84 0.79 13.87
C VAL A 97 -4.35 0.68 14.26
N SER A 98 -3.43 0.38 13.33
CA SER A 98 -1.99 0.40 13.62
C SER A 98 -1.47 1.80 14.01
N ASN A 99 -2.07 2.88 13.47
CA ASN A 99 -1.74 4.26 13.84
C ASN A 99 -2.28 4.65 15.23
N LYS A 100 -3.11 3.80 15.85
CA LYS A 100 -3.57 3.96 17.24
C LYS A 100 -2.38 4.01 18.19
N TYR A 101 -1.42 3.08 18.11
CA TYR A 101 -0.28 3.08 19.04
C TYR A 101 0.60 4.33 18.90
N GLN A 102 0.86 4.80 17.68
CA GLN A 102 1.63 6.04 17.45
C GLN A 102 0.89 7.29 17.95
N GLN A 103 -0.44 7.37 17.79
CA GLN A 103 -1.22 8.49 18.33
C GLN A 103 -1.34 8.45 19.86
N PHE A 104 -1.37 7.26 20.47
CA PHE A 104 -1.45 7.10 21.93
C PHE A 104 -0.12 7.33 22.64
N GLU A 105 1.02 6.94 22.05
CA GLU A 105 2.34 7.28 22.58
C GLU A 105 2.66 8.77 22.43
N ALA A 106 2.14 9.43 21.38
CA ALA A 106 2.24 10.87 21.21
C ALA A 106 1.22 11.68 22.05
N ALA A 107 0.29 11.02 22.77
CA ALA A 107 -0.82 11.67 23.47
C ALA A 107 -0.47 12.16 24.89
N HIS A 108 0.58 12.96 25.01
CA HIS A 108 0.59 14.08 25.94
C HIS A 108 0.22 15.35 25.16
N THR A 109 -1.00 15.36 24.60
CA THR A 109 -1.52 16.56 23.95
C THR A 109 -1.92 17.58 25.01
N GLU A 110 -1.23 18.72 25.01
CA GLU A 110 -1.58 19.90 25.80
C GLU A 110 -2.92 20.46 25.27
N LEU A 111 -3.96 20.39 26.09
CA LEU A 111 -5.31 20.87 25.74
C LEU A 111 -5.43 22.39 25.90
N SER A 112 -4.60 22.96 26.75
CA SER A 112 -4.47 24.36 27.13
C SER A 112 -3.17 24.52 27.90
N ASP A 113 -2.58 25.72 27.97
CA ASP A 113 -1.33 26.00 28.69
C ASP A 113 -1.26 25.27 30.04
N GLY A 114 -0.38 24.26 30.13
CA GLY A 114 -0.13 23.45 31.32
C GLY A 114 -1.07 22.27 31.60
N ILE A 115 -2.09 22.01 30.76
CA ILE A 115 -3.04 20.91 30.95
C ILE A 115 -2.76 19.78 29.95
N TYR A 116 -2.13 18.72 30.43
CA TYR A 116 -1.91 17.49 29.68
C TYR A 116 -2.96 16.46 30.06
N GLN A 117 -3.80 16.05 29.10
CA GLN A 117 -4.72 14.93 29.31
C GLN A 117 -4.22 13.72 28.54
N LYS A 118 -4.08 12.61 29.26
CA LYS A 118 -3.86 11.30 28.64
C LYS A 118 -5.11 10.94 27.86
N ASN A 119 -4.98 10.82 26.54
CA ASN A 119 -6.10 10.41 25.70
C ASN A 119 -6.42 8.94 25.99
N ASN A 120 -7.51 8.67 26.73
CA ASN A 120 -7.96 7.32 27.07
C ASN A 120 -8.61 6.59 25.88
N GLY A 121 -8.21 6.92 24.65
CA GLY A 121 -8.95 6.79 23.39
C GLY A 121 -9.90 5.60 23.26
N ASP A 122 -11.12 5.81 23.76
CA ASP A 122 -12.23 4.91 23.53
C ASP A 122 -12.72 5.13 22.09
N LEU A 123 -12.26 4.28 21.16
CA LEU A 123 -12.72 4.30 19.78
C LEU A 123 -14.15 3.76 19.75
N LYS A 124 -15.12 4.68 19.73
CA LYS A 124 -16.57 4.42 19.69
C LYS A 124 -17.02 3.37 18.65
N TYR A 125 -16.20 3.06 17.65
CA TYR A 125 -16.47 2.08 16.59
C TYR A 125 -15.28 1.14 16.32
N GLU A 126 -14.62 0.64 17.37
CA GLU A 126 -13.43 -0.22 17.28
C GLU A 126 -13.59 -1.42 16.33
N VAL A 127 -14.73 -2.12 16.37
CA VAL A 127 -15.02 -3.27 15.49
C VAL A 127 -14.96 -2.88 14.01
N TYR A 128 -15.51 -1.72 13.65
CA TYR A 128 -15.49 -1.22 12.28
C TYR A 128 -14.07 -0.87 11.82
N TYR A 129 -13.29 -0.19 12.67
CA TYR A 129 -11.91 0.18 12.34
C TYR A 129 -10.99 -1.03 12.23
N SER A 130 -11.21 -2.05 13.07
CA SER A 130 -10.51 -3.34 12.96
C SER A 130 -10.82 -4.04 11.64
N TRP A 131 -12.10 -4.12 11.27
CA TRP A 131 -12.51 -4.71 9.99
C TRP A 131 -11.92 -3.94 8.79
N TYR A 132 -12.00 -2.61 8.82
CA TYR A 132 -11.42 -1.75 7.78
C TYR A 132 -9.90 -1.96 7.64
N THR A 133 -9.18 -2.03 8.76
CA THR A 133 -7.73 -2.26 8.83
C THR A 133 -7.35 -3.61 8.21
N GLY A 134 -8.07 -4.67 8.57
CA GLY A 134 -7.89 -5.97 7.94
C GLY A 134 -8.15 -5.91 6.43
N PHE A 135 -9.22 -5.26 6.01
CA PHE A 135 -9.61 -5.19 4.61
C PHE A 135 -8.61 -4.41 3.74
N ILE A 136 -8.14 -3.26 4.21
CA ILE A 136 -7.17 -2.44 3.45
C ILE A 136 -5.79 -3.09 3.37
N THR A 137 -5.44 -3.95 4.33
CA THR A 137 -4.16 -4.69 4.35
C THR A 137 -4.23 -5.94 3.46
N ILE A 138 -5.31 -6.71 3.56
CA ILE A 138 -5.42 -8.01 2.89
C ILE A 138 -5.76 -7.86 1.40
N THR A 139 -6.64 -6.92 1.03
CA THR A 139 -7.15 -6.81 -0.35
C THR A 139 -6.05 -6.57 -1.39
N PRO A 140 -5.07 -5.67 -1.18
CA PRO A 140 -3.97 -5.50 -2.13
C PRO A 140 -3.11 -6.76 -2.30
N ILE A 141 -2.88 -7.48 -1.20
CA ILE A 141 -2.08 -8.71 -1.17
C ILE A 141 -2.80 -9.80 -1.95
N THR A 142 -4.08 -10.08 -1.63
CA THR A 142 -4.87 -11.11 -2.31
C THR A 142 -5.03 -10.81 -3.79
N PHE A 143 -5.27 -9.55 -4.17
CA PHE A 143 -5.34 -9.14 -5.57
C PHE A 143 -4.03 -9.42 -6.32
N SER A 144 -2.88 -9.08 -5.72
CA SER A 144 -1.57 -9.33 -6.32
C SER A 144 -1.28 -10.82 -6.52
N PHE A 145 -1.61 -11.67 -5.52
CA PHE A 145 -1.50 -13.13 -5.65
C PHE A 145 -2.44 -13.69 -6.71
N THR A 146 -3.67 -13.17 -6.80
CA THR A 146 -4.67 -13.62 -7.77
C THR A 146 -4.21 -13.32 -9.20
N LEU A 147 -3.62 -12.14 -9.43
CA LEU A 147 -2.99 -11.76 -10.69
C LEU A 147 -1.85 -12.71 -11.07
N LEU A 148 -0.97 -13.03 -10.12
CA LEU A 148 0.14 -13.97 -10.35
C LEU A 148 -0.35 -15.36 -10.74
N ILE A 149 -1.43 -15.86 -10.12
CA ILE A 149 -1.97 -17.20 -10.40
C ILE A 149 -2.70 -17.23 -11.74
N LEU A 150 -3.64 -16.31 -11.97
CA LEU A 150 -4.53 -16.34 -13.15
C LEU A 150 -3.77 -16.15 -14.46
N ILE A 151 -2.72 -15.31 -14.46
CA ILE A 151 -2.02 -14.98 -15.69
C ILE A 151 -0.79 -15.86 -15.92
N LYS A 152 -0.31 -16.55 -14.88
CA LYS A 152 0.65 -17.65 -15.05
C LYS A 152 0.13 -18.72 -16.01
N GLU A 153 -1.18 -18.99 -16.04
CA GLU A 153 -1.76 -19.97 -16.98
C GLU A 153 -1.82 -19.49 -18.44
N TRP A 154 -1.58 -18.19 -18.71
CA TRP A 154 -1.86 -17.58 -20.02
C TRP A 154 -0.62 -17.02 -20.74
N THR A 155 0.54 -16.90 -20.08
CA THR A 155 1.66 -16.09 -20.63
C THR A 155 3.06 -16.68 -20.43
N CYS A 156 3.16 -17.83 -19.74
CA CYS A 156 4.34 -18.69 -19.65
C CYS A 156 3.87 -20.15 -19.47
#